data_AF-A0ABC8V5I8-F1
#
_entry.id   AF-A0ABC8V5I8-F1
#
_cell.length_a   1.000
_cell.length_b   1.000
_cell.length_c   1.000
_cell.angle_alpha   90.00
_cell.angle_beta   90.00
_cell.angle_gamma   90.00
#
_symmetry.space_group_name_H-M   'P 1'
#
loop_
_entity.id
_entity.type
_entity.pdbx_description
1 polymer ?
#
loop_
_entity_poly.entity_id
_entity_poly.type
_entity_poly.pdbx_seq_one_letter_code
_entity_poly.pdbx_strand_id
1 'polypeptide(L)'
;MSFNVTSIKTSSDGAWQGENPLNNAFPLLIIQTVLILLISRFIAFFLKPLRQPKVVAEIVGGIVLGPSALGRNKEFMQMIFPSWSTPVLESVASIGLLFFLFLVGLELDLSSIHRSGKRAFGIAVAGISLPFLFGAAITFLLRKAIDGADRVGYGQCLMFMGVSLSITAFPVLARILAELKLLTTQIGETAMVAAAFNDVAAWILLAIAIAIAG
;
A
#
# COMPACT_ATOMS: atom_id res chain seq x y z
N MET A 1 -27.05 -14.88 -2.38
CA MET A 1 -26.57 -16.08 -3.09
C MET A 1 -25.13 -16.29 -2.67
N SER A 2 -24.87 -17.29 -1.83
CA SER A 2 -23.54 -17.68 -1.37
C SER A 2 -22.74 -18.23 -2.55
N PHE A 3 -21.78 -17.44 -3.06
CA PHE A 3 -20.82 -17.91 -4.07
C PHE A 3 -19.95 -19.01 -3.43
N ASN A 4 -20.09 -20.24 -3.92
CA ASN A 4 -19.33 -21.38 -3.44
C ASN A 4 -17.93 -21.34 -4.08
N VAL A 5 -16.93 -20.93 -3.31
CA VAL A 5 -15.55 -20.64 -3.77
C VAL A 5 -14.86 -21.90 -4.36
N THR A 6 -15.35 -23.10 -4.03
CA THR A 6 -14.83 -24.40 -4.50
C THR A 6 -15.15 -24.77 -5.95
N SER A 7 -15.97 -23.97 -6.66
CA SER A 7 -16.38 -24.25 -8.06
C SER A 7 -15.72 -23.35 -9.10
N ILE A 8 -14.77 -22.50 -8.72
CA ILE A 8 -14.19 -21.53 -9.66
C ILE A 8 -13.15 -22.23 -10.53
N LYS A 9 -13.47 -22.39 -11.82
CA LYS A 9 -12.57 -22.91 -12.83
C LYS A 9 -11.36 -21.97 -13.00
N THR A 10 -10.17 -22.53 -13.09
CA THR A 10 -8.91 -21.77 -13.22
C THR A 10 -8.72 -21.26 -14.64
N SER A 11 -8.98 -22.10 -15.64
CA SER A 11 -8.94 -21.80 -17.06
C SER A 11 -10.34 -21.77 -17.68
N SER A 12 -10.54 -20.89 -18.67
CA SER A 12 -11.74 -20.92 -19.51
C SER A 12 -11.48 -21.78 -20.75
N ASP A 13 -12.51 -22.50 -21.19
CA ASP A 13 -12.49 -23.25 -22.45
C ASP A 13 -12.68 -22.32 -23.68
N GLY A 14 -12.93 -21.03 -23.43
CA GLY A 14 -12.90 -19.94 -24.41
C GLY A 14 -14.26 -19.30 -24.66
N ALA A 15 -14.26 -17.99 -24.95
CA ALA A 15 -15.48 -17.23 -25.25
C ALA A 15 -16.27 -17.80 -26.45
N TRP A 16 -15.57 -18.44 -27.38
CA TRP A 16 -16.14 -19.11 -28.55
C TRP A 16 -16.98 -20.34 -28.21
N GLN A 17 -16.82 -20.91 -27.01
CA GLN A 17 -17.62 -22.02 -26.51
C GLN A 17 -18.85 -21.55 -25.69
N GLY A 18 -19.10 -20.23 -25.64
CA GLY A 18 -20.20 -19.63 -24.89
C GLY A 18 -19.93 -19.46 -23.39
N GLU A 19 -18.72 -19.78 -22.93
CA GLU A 19 -18.29 -19.48 -21.55
C GLU A 19 -17.94 -18.00 -21.41
N ASN A 20 -18.35 -17.38 -20.29
CA ASN A 20 -17.88 -16.04 -19.96
C ASN A 20 -16.48 -16.14 -19.29
N PRO A 21 -15.40 -15.67 -19.95
CA PRO A 21 -14.03 -15.82 -19.43
C PRO A 21 -13.82 -15.08 -18.10
N LEU A 22 -14.64 -14.08 -17.79
CA LEU A 22 -14.58 -13.30 -16.54
C LEU A 22 -14.95 -14.11 -15.30
N ASN A 23 -15.60 -15.26 -15.46
CA ASN A 23 -15.94 -16.16 -14.35
C ASN A 23 -14.77 -17.06 -13.94
N ASN A 24 -13.65 -17.02 -14.67
CA ASN A 24 -12.49 -17.86 -14.44
C ASN A 24 -11.33 -17.05 -13.86
N ALA A 25 -10.52 -17.67 -12.99
CA ALA A 25 -9.50 -16.96 -12.23
C ALA A 25 -8.41 -16.32 -13.12
N PHE A 26 -7.83 -17.06 -14.07
CA PHE A 26 -6.71 -16.55 -14.88
C PHE A 26 -7.12 -15.48 -15.90
N PRO A 27 -8.17 -15.66 -16.72
CA PRO A 27 -8.56 -14.63 -17.69
C PRO A 27 -8.96 -13.32 -17.00
N LEU A 28 -9.67 -13.42 -15.86
CA LEU A 28 -10.04 -12.26 -15.08
C LEU A 28 -8.79 -11.54 -14.52
N LEU A 29 -7.82 -12.27 -13.96
CA LEU A 29 -6.56 -11.69 -13.48
C LEU A 29 -5.80 -10.94 -14.59
N ILE A 30 -5.74 -11.51 -15.80
CA ILE A 30 -5.08 -10.88 -16.94
C ILE A 30 -5.79 -9.57 -17.29
N ILE A 31 -7.13 -9.58 -17.38
CA ILE A 31 -7.93 -8.40 -17.68
C ILE A 31 -7.76 -7.33 -16.58
N GLN A 32 -7.82 -7.72 -15.31
CA GLN A 32 -7.58 -6.83 -14.17
C GLN A 32 -6.20 -6.19 -14.27
N THR A 33 -5.15 -6.98 -14.53
CA THR A 33 -3.77 -6.50 -14.64
C THR A 33 -3.61 -5.52 -15.80
N VAL A 34 -4.13 -5.87 -16.98
CA VAL A 34 -4.10 -4.99 -18.16
C VAL A 34 -4.82 -3.68 -17.86
N LEU A 35 -6.01 -3.74 -17.26
CA LEU A 35 -6.79 -2.57 -16.90
C LEU A 35 -6.04 -1.66 -15.91
N ILE A 36 -5.48 -2.23 -14.85
CA ILE A 36 -4.67 -1.51 -13.86
C ILE A 36 -3.46 -0.85 -14.53
N LEU A 37 -2.73 -1.57 -15.38
CA LEU A 37 -1.56 -1.05 -16.08
C LEU A 37 -1.93 0.07 -17.07
N LEU A 38 -3.02 -0.09 -17.82
CA LEU A 38 -3.48 0.93 -18.78
C LEU A 38 -3.86 2.21 -18.07
N ILE A 39 -4.66 2.12 -17.00
CA ILE A 39 -5.14 3.30 -16.27
C ILE A 39 -3.99 3.98 -15.54
N SER A 40 -3.16 3.24 -14.82
CA SER A 40 -2.00 3.82 -14.14
C SER A 40 -1.03 4.47 -15.13
N ARG A 41 -0.79 3.86 -16.30
CA ARG A 41 0.09 4.44 -17.32
C ARG A 41 -0.52 5.67 -17.99
N PHE A 42 -1.82 5.66 -18.24
CA PHE A 42 -2.55 6.81 -18.76
C PHE A 42 -2.44 7.99 -17.79
N ILE A 43 -2.70 7.77 -16.50
CA ILE A 43 -2.55 8.80 -15.47
C ILE A 43 -1.09 9.27 -15.38
N ALA A 44 -0.12 8.36 -15.42
CA ALA A 44 1.30 8.70 -15.39
C ALA A 44 1.72 9.58 -16.58
N PHE A 45 1.12 9.37 -17.75
CA PHE A 45 1.34 10.22 -18.92
C PHE A 45 0.89 11.66 -18.67
N PHE A 46 -0.30 11.86 -18.08
CA PHE A 46 -0.80 13.20 -17.72
C PHE A 46 -0.07 13.83 -16.55
N LEU A 47 0.43 13.05 -15.59
CA LEU A 47 1.20 13.54 -14.45
C LEU A 47 2.68 13.78 -14.79
N LYS A 48 3.18 13.32 -15.95
CA LYS A 48 4.57 13.50 -16.37
C LYS A 48 5.06 14.96 -16.35
N PRO A 49 4.28 15.98 -16.79
CA PRO A 49 4.70 17.38 -16.70
C PRO A 49 4.91 17.87 -15.26
N LEU A 50 4.22 17.25 -14.28
CA LEU A 50 4.29 17.61 -12.86
C LEU A 50 5.48 16.96 -12.12
N ARG A 51 6.33 16.18 -12.83
CA ARG A 51 7.50 15.50 -12.26
C ARG A 51 7.18 14.58 -11.07
N GLN A 52 5.97 14.02 -11.04
CA GLN A 52 5.55 13.07 -10.02
C GLN A 52 6.16 11.68 -10.26
N PRO A 53 6.61 10.95 -9.22
CA PRO A 53 6.99 9.55 -9.34
C PRO A 53 5.83 8.68 -9.85
N LYS A 54 6.10 7.60 -10.58
CA LYS A 54 5.06 6.73 -11.14
C LYS A 54 4.17 6.10 -10.08
N VAL A 55 4.71 5.85 -8.89
CA VAL A 55 3.94 5.29 -7.78
C VAL A 55 2.74 6.18 -7.42
N VAL A 56 2.84 7.50 -7.59
CA VAL A 56 1.73 8.43 -7.36
C VAL A 56 0.62 8.20 -8.38
N ALA A 57 0.97 8.02 -9.65
CA ALA A 57 0.00 7.74 -10.71
C ALA A 57 -0.71 6.39 -10.50
N GLU A 58 -0.02 5.40 -9.95
CA GLU A 58 -0.59 4.10 -9.61
C GLU A 58 -1.53 4.16 -8.42
N ILE A 59 -1.19 4.91 -7.37
CA ILE A 59 -2.09 5.16 -6.23
C ILE A 59 -3.35 5.86 -6.73
N VAL A 60 -3.22 6.91 -7.53
CA VAL A 60 -4.37 7.61 -8.13
C VAL A 60 -5.17 6.67 -9.04
N GLY A 61 -4.51 5.83 -9.84
CA GLY A 61 -5.17 4.81 -10.66
C GLY A 61 -5.98 3.82 -9.82
N GLY A 62 -5.44 3.37 -8.70
CA GLY A 62 -6.15 2.53 -7.73
C GLY A 62 -7.36 3.23 -7.12
N ILE A 63 -7.24 4.52 -6.75
CA ILE A 63 -8.37 5.33 -6.24
C ILE A 63 -9.45 5.47 -7.33
N VAL A 64 -9.06 5.70 -8.58
CA VAL A 64 -9.98 5.83 -9.72
C VAL A 64 -10.71 4.52 -10.01
N LEU A 65 -10.00 3.39 -9.99
CA LEU A 65 -10.57 2.05 -10.20
C LEU A 65 -11.40 1.55 -9.01
N GLY A 66 -11.06 2.01 -7.82
CA GLY A 66 -11.73 1.63 -6.58
C GLY A 66 -13.11 2.27 -6.38
N PRO A 67 -13.74 2.03 -5.23
CA PRO A 67 -15.09 2.50 -4.92
C PRO A 67 -15.22 4.03 -4.88
N SER A 68 -14.10 4.75 -4.79
CA SER A 68 -14.05 6.22 -4.76
C SER A 68 -14.46 6.88 -6.08
N ALA A 69 -14.33 6.18 -7.23
CA ALA A 69 -14.77 6.69 -8.52
C ALA A 69 -15.48 5.62 -9.36
N LEU A 70 -14.78 4.88 -10.23
CA LEU A 70 -15.40 3.91 -11.15
C LEU A 70 -16.07 2.75 -10.41
N GLY A 71 -15.52 2.35 -9.27
CA GLY A 71 -16.09 1.31 -8.41
C GLY A 71 -17.37 1.72 -7.69
N ARG A 72 -17.86 2.96 -7.85
CA ARG A 72 -19.19 3.37 -7.38
C ARG A 72 -20.30 2.64 -8.14
N ASN A 73 -20.02 2.20 -9.37
CA ASN A 73 -20.90 1.30 -10.09
C ASN A 73 -20.68 -0.15 -9.60
N LYS A 74 -21.70 -0.70 -8.91
CA LYS A 74 -21.68 -2.06 -8.37
C LYS A 74 -21.56 -3.13 -9.44
N GLU A 75 -22.11 -2.91 -10.63
CA GLU A 75 -22.02 -3.85 -11.75
C GLU A 75 -20.58 -3.94 -12.26
N PHE A 76 -19.91 -2.80 -12.41
CA PHE A 76 -18.50 -2.74 -12.79
C PHE A 76 -17.62 -3.47 -11.76
N MET A 77 -17.82 -3.21 -10.47
CA MET A 77 -17.08 -3.89 -9.40
C MET A 77 -17.32 -5.40 -9.40
N GLN A 78 -18.56 -5.86 -9.57
CA GLN A 78 -18.85 -7.29 -9.60
C GLN A 78 -18.32 -7.97 -10.87
N MET A 79 -18.26 -7.26 -11.99
CA MET A 79 -17.79 -7.80 -13.26
C MET A 79 -16.26 -7.88 -13.34
N ILE A 80 -15.55 -6.85 -12.87
CA ILE A 80 -14.10 -6.72 -13.04
C ILE A 80 -13.33 -6.99 -11.75
N PHE A 81 -13.85 -6.63 -10.58
CA PHE A 81 -13.19 -6.81 -9.28
C PHE A 81 -14.10 -7.55 -8.28
N PRO A 82 -14.59 -8.75 -8.61
CA PRO A 82 -15.42 -9.51 -7.69
C PRO A 82 -14.62 -9.93 -6.46
N SER A 83 -15.29 -10.00 -5.30
CA SER A 83 -14.67 -10.29 -4.00
C SER A 83 -13.91 -11.63 -3.95
N TRP A 84 -14.31 -12.61 -4.77
CA TRP A 84 -13.63 -13.90 -4.85
C TRP A 84 -12.27 -13.82 -5.57
N SER A 85 -12.07 -12.83 -6.43
CA SER A 85 -10.82 -12.65 -7.21
C SER A 85 -9.76 -11.85 -6.45
N THR A 86 -10.18 -11.04 -5.47
CA THR A 86 -9.29 -10.18 -4.68
C THR A 86 -8.12 -10.93 -4.05
N PRO A 87 -8.30 -12.09 -3.41
CA PRO A 87 -7.17 -12.83 -2.82
C PRO A 87 -6.16 -13.32 -3.87
N VAL A 88 -6.62 -13.65 -5.08
CA VAL A 88 -5.74 -14.08 -6.18
C VAL A 88 -4.90 -12.90 -6.66
N LEU A 89 -5.54 -11.74 -6.88
CA LEU A 89 -4.87 -10.50 -7.27
C LEU A 89 -3.86 -10.06 -6.20
N GLU A 90 -4.24 -10.11 -4.92
CA GLU A 90 -3.40 -9.77 -3.77
C GLU A 90 -2.19 -10.71 -3.65
N SER A 91 -2.38 -12.01 -3.88
CA SER A 91 -1.29 -12.99 -3.86
C SER A 91 -0.25 -12.68 -4.93
N VAL A 92 -0.70 -12.43 -6.17
CA VAL A 92 0.20 -12.07 -7.29
C VAL A 92 0.88 -10.73 -7.02
N ALA A 93 0.16 -9.74 -6.51
CA ALA A 93 0.72 -8.44 -6.15
C ALA A 93 1.78 -8.55 -5.03
N SER A 94 1.52 -9.38 -4.02
CA SER A 94 2.45 -9.62 -2.90
C SER A 94 3.74 -10.29 -3.37
N ILE A 95 3.64 -11.27 -4.27
CA ILE A 95 4.80 -11.91 -4.89
C ILE A 95 5.61 -10.88 -5.71
N GLY A 96 4.93 -10.05 -6.51
CA GLY A 96 5.58 -8.98 -7.27
C GLY A 96 6.28 -7.96 -6.37
N LEU A 97 5.63 -7.57 -5.26
CA LEU A 97 6.21 -6.67 -4.27
C LEU A 97 7.43 -7.30 -3.57
N LEU A 98 7.37 -8.59 -3.24
CA LEU A 98 8.49 -9.32 -2.64
C LEU A 98 9.70 -9.32 -3.57
N PHE A 99 9.51 -9.68 -4.85
CA PHE A 99 10.59 -9.64 -5.84
C PHE A 99 11.14 -8.22 -6.04
N PHE A 100 10.25 -7.21 -6.07
CA PHE A 100 10.66 -5.82 -6.17
C PHE A 100 11.53 -5.40 -4.97
N LEU A 101 11.12 -5.73 -3.75
CA LEU A 101 11.88 -5.44 -2.53
C LEU A 101 13.21 -6.18 -2.48
N PHE A 102 13.25 -7.42 -2.97
CA PHE A 102 14.49 -8.17 -3.10
C PHE A 102 15.47 -7.47 -4.06
N LEU A 103 14.99 -7.03 -5.23
CA LEU A 103 15.82 -6.29 -6.20
C LEU A 103 16.36 -4.99 -5.61
N VAL A 104 15.52 -4.22 -4.91
CA VAL A 104 15.99 -3.02 -4.20
C VAL A 104 17.04 -3.40 -3.16
N GLY A 105 16.80 -4.47 -2.38
CA GLY A 105 17.76 -4.96 -1.38
C GLY A 105 19.13 -5.30 -1.96
N LEU A 106 19.19 -5.83 -3.19
CA LEU A 106 20.44 -6.09 -3.90
C LEU A 106 21.15 -4.81 -4.38
N GLU A 107 20.42 -3.72 -4.61
CA GLU A 107 20.97 -2.42 -5.01
C GLU A 107 21.49 -1.60 -3.81
N LEU A 108 21.06 -1.95 -2.59
CA LEU A 108 21.48 -1.29 -1.36
C LEU A 108 22.86 -1.77 -0.90
N ASP A 109 23.77 -0.83 -0.69
CA ASP A 109 25.04 -1.09 -0.02
C ASP A 109 24.81 -1.29 1.49
N LEU A 110 25.19 -2.43 2.06
CA LEU A 110 25.06 -2.69 3.50
C LEU A 110 26.09 -1.93 4.35
N SER A 111 27.24 -1.56 3.76
CA SER A 111 28.29 -0.76 4.43
C SER A 111 27.76 0.62 4.84
N SER A 112 26.79 1.07 4.06
CA SER A 112 26.06 2.31 4.17
C SER A 112 25.23 2.40 5.46
N ILE A 113 24.63 1.27 5.87
CA ILE A 113 23.88 1.10 7.12
C ILE A 113 24.80 1.36 8.32
N HIS A 114 26.00 0.80 8.31
CA HIS A 114 26.95 0.95 9.42
C HIS A 114 27.48 2.39 9.55
N ARG A 115 27.72 3.07 8.41
CA ARG A 115 28.24 4.43 8.38
C ARG A 115 27.20 5.47 8.82
N SER A 116 25.96 5.30 8.36
CA SER A 116 24.90 6.32 8.50
C SER A 116 23.89 5.99 9.61
N GLY A 117 23.98 4.81 10.23
CA GLY A 117 23.01 4.26 11.19
C GLY A 117 22.69 5.16 12.38
N LYS A 118 23.68 5.80 13.01
CA LYS A 118 23.43 6.70 14.16
C LYS A 118 22.58 7.92 13.80
N ARG A 119 22.85 8.53 12.63
CA ARG A 119 22.09 9.69 12.15
C ARG A 119 20.70 9.25 11.68
N ALA A 120 20.63 8.16 10.93
CA ALA A 120 19.39 7.58 10.44
C ALA A 120 18.45 7.17 11.59
N PHE A 121 18.99 6.63 12.69
CA PHE A 121 18.21 6.29 13.87
C PHE A 121 17.57 7.51 14.53
N GLY A 122 18.31 8.63 14.65
CA GLY A 122 17.74 9.89 15.15
C GLY A 122 16.60 10.40 14.26
N ILE A 123 16.76 10.30 12.93
CA ILE A 123 15.71 10.67 11.96
C ILE A 123 14.50 9.74 12.09
N ALA A 124 14.71 8.44 12.24
CA ALA A 124 13.65 7.44 12.43
C ALA A 124 12.83 7.71 13.70
N VAL A 125 13.51 7.90 14.84
CA VAL A 125 12.86 8.20 16.12
C VAL A 125 12.09 9.51 16.05
N ALA A 126 12.66 10.57 15.48
CA ALA A 126 11.95 11.83 15.29
C ALA A 126 10.76 11.67 14.33
N GLY A 127 10.93 10.92 13.24
CA GLY A 127 9.92 10.66 12.23
C GLY A 127 8.75 9.80 12.71
N ILE A 128 8.91 9.02 13.77
CA ILE A 128 7.82 8.29 14.42
C ILE A 128 7.23 9.10 15.57
N SER A 129 8.06 9.60 16.47
CA SER A 129 7.59 10.26 17.69
C SER A 129 6.81 11.54 17.42
N LEU A 130 7.26 12.37 16.47
CA LEU A 130 6.58 13.63 16.17
C LEU A 130 5.20 13.41 15.56
N PRO A 131 5.02 12.65 14.46
CA PRO A 131 3.69 12.39 13.92
C PRO A 131 2.80 11.63 14.90
N PHE A 132 3.36 10.78 15.75
CA PHE A 132 2.59 10.07 16.77
C PHE A 132 1.98 11.04 17.78
N LEU A 133 2.82 11.94 18.31
CA LEU A 133 2.38 12.96 19.25
C LEU A 133 1.36 13.90 18.61
N PHE A 134 1.59 14.34 17.37
CA PHE A 134 0.63 15.18 16.65
C PHE A 134 -0.68 14.43 16.36
N GLY A 135 -0.63 13.18 15.92
CA GLY A 135 -1.80 12.36 15.68
C GLY A 135 -2.63 12.14 16.94
N ALA A 136 -1.97 11.86 18.06
CA ALA A 136 -2.60 11.74 19.37
C ALA A 136 -3.20 13.08 19.84
N ALA A 137 -2.47 14.19 19.68
CA ALA A 137 -2.92 15.52 20.07
C ALA A 137 -4.14 15.98 19.23
N ILE A 138 -4.09 15.77 17.92
CA ILE A 138 -5.21 16.06 17.00
C ILE A 138 -6.44 15.23 17.40
N THR A 139 -6.25 13.95 17.71
CA THR A 139 -7.35 13.07 18.16
C THR A 139 -7.94 13.54 19.49
N PHE A 140 -7.10 14.00 20.43
CA PHE A 140 -7.57 14.60 21.69
C PHE A 140 -8.35 15.91 21.48
N LEU A 141 -7.90 16.77 20.55
CA LEU A 141 -8.56 18.04 20.24
C LEU A 141 -9.89 17.84 19.50
N LEU A 142 -9.92 16.93 18.52
CA LEU A 142 -11.11 16.60 17.74
C LEU A 142 -12.12 15.76 18.53
N ARG A 143 -11.77 15.30 19.74
CA ARG A 143 -12.67 14.54 20.62
C ARG A 143 -14.05 15.19 20.80
N LYS A 144 -14.10 16.52 20.88
CA LYS A 144 -15.37 17.26 21.07
C LYS A 144 -16.16 17.47 19.77
N ALA A 145 -15.54 17.27 18.61
CA ALA A 145 -16.14 17.49 17.30
C ALA A 145 -16.56 16.18 16.60
N ILE A 146 -16.08 15.03 17.08
CA ILE A 146 -16.39 13.71 16.53
C ILE A 146 -17.51 13.06 17.35
N ASP A 147 -18.74 13.17 16.87
CA ASP A 147 -19.89 12.46 17.43
C ASP A 147 -19.67 10.94 17.33
N GLY A 148 -19.69 10.24 18.47
CA GLY A 148 -19.51 8.78 18.55
C GLY A 148 -18.15 8.27 19.01
N ALA A 149 -17.22 9.16 19.39
CA ALA A 149 -15.90 8.79 19.93
C ALA A 149 -15.96 7.97 21.24
N ASP A 150 -17.10 7.96 21.94
CA ASP A 150 -17.30 7.15 23.15
C ASP A 150 -17.67 5.68 22.85
N ARG A 151 -17.99 5.31 21.59
CA ARG A 151 -18.34 3.92 21.21
C ARG A 151 -17.13 3.04 20.92
N VAL A 152 -16.02 3.62 20.49
CA VAL A 152 -14.75 2.94 20.24
C VAL A 152 -13.80 3.45 21.32
N GLY A 153 -13.28 2.58 22.18
CA GLY A 153 -12.52 3.00 23.36
C GLY A 153 -11.53 4.11 23.04
N TYR A 154 -11.64 5.26 23.72
CA TYR A 154 -10.89 6.48 23.41
C TYR A 154 -9.38 6.25 23.27
N GLY A 155 -8.81 5.39 24.12
CA GLY A 155 -7.40 5.00 24.04
C GLY A 155 -7.04 4.23 22.76
N GLN A 156 -7.95 3.39 22.25
CA GLN A 156 -7.74 2.65 21.00
C GLN A 156 -7.78 3.58 19.79
N CYS A 157 -8.71 4.53 19.75
CA CYS A 157 -8.77 5.54 18.69
C CYS A 157 -7.50 6.42 18.66
N LEU A 158 -7.05 6.87 19.84
CA LEU A 158 -5.82 7.67 19.96
C LEU A 158 -4.59 6.89 19.53
N MET A 159 -4.44 5.65 19.99
CA MET A 159 -3.33 4.77 19.59
C MET A 159 -3.38 4.47 18.10
N PHE A 160 -4.56 4.14 17.56
CA PHE A 160 -4.73 3.87 16.13
C PHE A 160 -4.35 5.09 15.28
N MET A 161 -4.85 6.28 15.61
CA MET A 161 -4.52 7.52 14.88
C MET A 161 -3.05 7.90 15.03
N GLY A 162 -2.47 7.76 16.22
CA GLY A 162 -1.05 8.01 16.46
C GLY A 162 -0.17 7.07 15.65
N VAL A 163 -0.44 5.76 15.68
CA VAL A 163 0.32 4.76 14.93
C VAL A 163 0.13 4.95 13.42
N SER A 164 -1.10 5.09 12.93
CA SER A 164 -1.37 5.21 11.49
C SER A 164 -0.72 6.42 10.84
N LEU A 165 -0.61 7.56 11.54
CA LEU A 165 0.05 8.76 11.03
C LEU A 165 1.59 8.72 11.13
N SER A 166 2.14 7.78 11.90
CA SER A 166 3.60 7.67 12.14
C SER A 166 4.29 6.64 11.27
N ILE A 167 3.54 5.69 10.72
CA ILE A 167 4.10 4.61 9.91
C ILE A 167 4.42 5.13 8.51
N THR A 168 5.66 4.92 8.08
CA THR A 168 6.11 5.20 6.71
C THR A 168 6.43 3.89 5.99
N ALA A 169 5.89 3.68 4.79
CA ALA A 169 6.12 2.45 4.03
C ALA A 169 7.50 2.43 3.37
N PHE A 170 8.41 1.60 3.87
CA PHE A 170 9.73 1.36 3.27
C PHE A 170 9.67 1.00 1.77
N PRO A 171 8.78 0.09 1.30
CA PRO A 171 8.74 -0.30 -0.11
C PRO A 171 8.43 0.85 -1.08
N VAL A 172 7.61 1.80 -0.63
CA VAL A 172 7.23 2.96 -1.44
C VAL A 172 8.40 3.95 -1.54
N LEU A 173 9.09 4.23 -0.43
CA LEU A 173 10.26 5.10 -0.44
C LEU A 173 11.40 4.52 -1.29
N ALA A 174 11.71 3.23 -1.09
CA ALA A 174 12.65 2.45 -1.89
C ALA A 174 12.41 2.66 -3.39
N ARG A 175 11.15 2.50 -3.81
CA ARG A 175 10.74 2.64 -5.19
C ARG A 175 10.88 4.05 -5.73
N ILE A 176 10.52 5.06 -4.94
CA ILE A 176 10.67 6.45 -5.32
C ILE A 176 12.16 6.78 -5.52
N LEU A 177 13.02 6.39 -4.58
CA LEU A 177 14.46 6.63 -4.67
C LEU A 177 15.08 5.88 -5.85
N ALA A 178 14.67 4.65 -6.13
CA ALA A 178 15.11 3.88 -7.28
C ALA A 178 14.74 4.57 -8.59
N GLU A 179 13.48 5.00 -8.71
CA GLU A 179 12.98 5.70 -9.90
C GLU A 179 13.68 7.04 -10.12
N LEU A 180 13.98 7.76 -9.04
CA LEU A 180 14.71 9.03 -9.08
C LEU A 180 16.24 8.85 -9.20
N LYS A 181 16.75 7.62 -9.21
CA LYS A 181 18.19 7.29 -9.22
C LYS A 181 18.96 7.89 -8.04
N LEU A 182 18.32 7.96 -6.87
CA LEU A 182 18.87 8.54 -5.65
C LEU A 182 19.37 7.50 -4.64
N LEU A 183 19.16 6.19 -4.87
CA LEU A 183 19.49 5.12 -3.92
C LEU A 183 20.95 5.11 -3.46
N THR A 184 21.88 5.44 -4.35
CA THR A 184 23.33 5.43 -4.07
C THR A 184 23.88 6.76 -3.54
N THR A 185 23.02 7.78 -3.42
CA THR A 185 23.42 9.08 -2.85
C THR A 185 23.45 9.02 -1.33
N GLN A 186 24.25 9.86 -0.66
CA GLN A 186 24.29 9.91 0.81
C GLN A 186 22.92 10.18 1.46
N ILE A 187 22.07 10.97 0.79
CA ILE A 187 20.71 11.29 1.25
C ILE A 187 19.82 10.06 1.08
N GLY A 188 19.85 9.41 -0.08
CA GLY A 188 19.07 8.19 -0.33
C GLY A 188 19.47 7.05 0.60
N GLU A 189 20.78 6.87 0.80
CA GLU A 189 21.35 5.92 1.75
C GLU A 189 20.82 6.15 3.18
N THR A 190 20.96 7.37 3.70
CA THR A 190 20.51 7.72 5.05
C THR A 190 18.99 7.57 5.17
N ALA A 191 18.24 7.95 4.15
CA ALA A 191 16.78 7.82 4.12
C ALA A 191 16.33 6.34 4.09
N MET A 192 17.01 5.48 3.34
CA MET A 192 16.73 4.05 3.29
C MET A 192 17.01 3.37 4.63
N VAL A 193 18.12 3.70 5.28
CA VAL A 193 18.45 3.21 6.63
C VAL A 193 17.39 3.66 7.65
N ALA A 194 16.98 4.94 7.61
CA ALA A 194 15.96 5.47 8.50
C ALA A 194 14.60 4.79 8.26
N ALA A 195 14.22 4.60 7.01
CA ALA A 195 12.98 3.92 6.64
C ALA A 195 12.97 2.44 7.05
N ALA A 196 14.12 1.75 6.99
CA ALA A 196 14.24 0.38 7.49
C ALA A 196 14.02 0.30 9.01
N PHE A 197 14.60 1.22 9.79
CA PHE A 197 14.32 1.32 11.23
C PHE A 197 12.84 1.64 11.48
N ASN A 198 12.25 2.53 10.69
CA ASN A 198 10.83 2.85 10.80
C ASN A 198 9.92 1.66 10.50
N ASP A 199 10.23 0.84 9.50
CA ASP A 199 9.44 -0.32 9.13
C ASP A 199 9.42 -1.36 10.27
N VAL A 200 10.58 -1.65 10.86
CA VAL A 200 10.67 -2.53 12.04
C VAL A 200 9.87 -1.98 13.22
N ALA A 201 10.01 -0.68 13.51
CA ALA A 201 9.25 -0.03 14.57
C ALA A 201 7.74 -0.01 14.28
N ALA A 202 7.34 0.16 13.02
CA ALA A 202 5.94 0.12 12.58
C ALA A 202 5.29 -1.24 12.87
N TRP A 203 5.97 -2.35 12.57
CA TRP A 203 5.47 -3.68 12.88
C TRP A 203 5.30 -3.91 14.39
N ILE A 204 6.24 -3.43 15.21
CA ILE A 204 6.16 -3.52 16.67
C ILE A 204 4.98 -2.68 17.19
N LEU A 205 4.86 -1.42 16.74
CA LEU A 205 3.77 -0.52 17.13
C LEU A 205 2.41 -1.04 16.67
N LEU A 206 2.32 -1.61 15.47
CA LEU A 206 1.11 -2.23 14.96
C LEU A 206 0.71 -3.44 15.80
N ALA A 207 1.66 -4.31 16.16
CA ALA A 207 1.39 -5.45 17.03
C ALA A 207 0.87 -5.02 18.41
N ILE A 208 1.45 -3.97 19.00
CA ILE A 208 0.98 -3.37 20.25
C ILE A 208 -0.42 -2.78 20.08
N ALA A 209 -0.67 -2.04 19.00
CA ALA A 209 -1.96 -1.43 18.73
C ALA A 209 -3.07 -2.50 18.58
N ILE A 210 -2.80 -3.59 17.87
CA ILE A 210 -3.72 -4.73 17.73
C ILE A 210 -3.95 -5.41 19.09
N ALA A 211 -2.89 -5.68 19.86
CA ALA A 211 -3.01 -6.31 21.18
C ALA A 211 -3.85 -5.50 22.18
N ILE A 212 -3.84 -4.16 22.06
CA ILE A 212 -4.64 -3.25 22.88
C ILE A 212 -6.06 -3.06 22.30
N ALA A 213 -6.22 -3.18 20.97
CA ALA A 213 -7.51 -3.08 20.30
C ALA A 213 -8.42 -4.30 20.58
N GLY A 214 -7.83 -5.48 20.81
CA GLY A 214 -8.54 -6.73 21.06
C GLY A 214 -8.74 -7.53 19.78
#